data_AF-A0A6A5HK82-F1
#
_entry.id   AF-A0A6A5HK82-F1
#
_cell.length_a   1.000
_cell.length_b   1.000
_cell.length_c   1.000
_cell.angle_alpha   90.00
_cell.angle_beta   90.00
_cell.angle_gamma   90.00
#
_symmetry.space_group_name_H-M   'P 1'
#
loop_
_entity.id
_entity.type
_entity.pdbx_description
1 polymer ?
#
loop_
_entity_poly.entity_id
_entity_poly.type
_entity_poly.pdbx_seq_one_letter_code
_entity_poly.pdbx_strand_id
1 'polypeptide(L)'
;MIYSLAILAVFIVFCSAQKTICEEGGEYGPSPMGMCPLGSYEVINQMCCKESKIRQVACEDQLDSNGKSMCPLSRLGCYRKLLGSLKEEIELCTKTCEYCPMPPRFR
;
A
#
# COMPACT_ATOMS: atom_id res chain seq x y z
N MET A 1 -39.16 32.19 -19.71
CA MET A 1 -37.79 32.21 -19.16
C MET A 1 -37.69 31.13 -18.10
N ILE A 2 -37.13 29.97 -18.45
CA ILE A 2 -36.82 28.91 -17.49
C ILE A 2 -35.33 28.63 -17.70
N TYR A 3 -34.50 29.12 -16.78
CA TYR A 3 -33.07 28.86 -16.77
C TYR A 3 -32.87 27.48 -16.13
N SER A 4 -32.68 26.45 -16.94
CA SER A 4 -32.27 25.13 -16.46
C SER A 4 -30.76 25.14 -16.24
N LEU A 5 -30.37 25.37 -14.98
CA LEU A 5 -29.00 25.18 -14.49
C LEU A 5 -28.65 23.68 -14.55
N ALA A 6 -27.94 23.29 -15.60
CA ALA A 6 -27.30 21.99 -15.69
C ALA A 6 -26.12 21.95 -14.70
N ILE A 7 -26.35 21.38 -13.51
CA ILE A 7 -25.29 21.09 -12.54
C ILE A 7 -24.51 19.89 -13.08
N LEU A 8 -23.39 20.17 -13.74
CA LEU A 8 -22.41 19.18 -14.17
C LEU A 8 -21.73 18.62 -12.91
N ALA A 9 -22.24 17.51 -12.37
CA ALA A 9 -21.58 16.77 -11.30
C ALA A 9 -20.30 16.15 -11.86
N VAL A 10 -19.16 16.80 -11.64
CA VAL A 10 -17.84 16.24 -11.90
C VAL A 10 -17.62 15.12 -10.89
N PHE A 11 -18.01 13.90 -11.25
CA PHE A 11 -17.56 12.69 -10.56
C PHE A 11 -16.07 12.54 -10.83
N ILE A 12 -15.24 13.20 -10.01
CA ILE A 12 -13.82 12.88 -9.91
C ILE A 12 -13.76 11.50 -9.30
N VAL A 13 -13.67 10.48 -10.16
CA VAL A 13 -13.25 9.14 -9.77
C VAL A 13 -11.79 9.29 -9.34
N PHE A 14 -11.58 9.65 -8.07
CA PHE A 14 -10.29 9.48 -7.43
C PHE A 14 -10.03 7.98 -7.45
N CYS A 15 -9.27 7.52 -8.43
CA CYS A 15 -8.68 6.21 -8.42
C CYS A 15 -7.66 6.22 -7.27
N SER A 16 -8.16 6.01 -6.05
CA SER A 16 -7.32 5.88 -4.87
C SER A 16 -6.46 4.65 -5.11
N ALA A 17 -5.16 4.89 -5.31
CA ALA A 17 -4.21 3.80 -5.39
C ALA A 17 -4.39 2.94 -4.13
N GLN A 18 -4.49 1.63 -4.30
CA GLN A 18 -4.66 0.68 -3.19
C GLN A 18 -3.34 -0.08 -3.00
N LYS A 19 -3.06 -0.45 -1.75
CA LYS A 19 -1.98 -1.38 -1.38
C LYS A 19 -2.57 -2.60 -0.71
N THR A 20 -1.88 -3.73 -0.79
CA THR A 20 -2.24 -4.90 0.01
C THR A 20 -1.35 -5.08 1.21
N ILE A 21 -1.98 -5.25 2.36
CA ILE A 21 -1.34 -5.53 3.63
C ILE A 21 -1.62 -6.97 4.05
N CYS A 22 -0.73 -7.51 4.89
CA CYS A 22 -0.98 -8.76 5.59
C CYS A 22 -1.49 -8.45 7.00
N GLU A 23 -2.63 -9.02 7.38
CA GLU A 23 -3.09 -8.95 8.76
C GLU A 23 -2.18 -9.74 9.71
N GLU A 24 -2.14 -9.32 10.97
CA GLU A 24 -1.39 -10.01 12.03
C GLU A 24 -1.80 -11.49 12.13
N GLY A 25 -0.79 -12.37 12.26
CA GLY A 25 -0.98 -13.82 12.26
C GLY A 25 -1.21 -14.44 10.87
N GLY A 26 -1.17 -13.66 9.79
CA GLY A 26 -1.17 -14.15 8.41
C GLY A 26 0.22 -14.32 7.78
N GLU A 27 1.27 -13.80 8.44
CA GLU A 27 2.65 -13.79 7.93
C GLU A 27 3.29 -15.19 8.04
N TYR A 28 3.78 -15.73 6.93
CA TYR A 28 4.56 -16.98 6.91
C TYR A 28 6.08 -16.74 6.94
N GLY A 29 6.52 -15.55 6.52
CA GLY A 29 7.94 -15.21 6.37
C GLY A 29 8.22 -14.49 5.04
N PRO A 30 9.49 -14.22 4.72
CA PRO A 30 9.88 -13.58 3.47
C PRO A 30 9.56 -14.47 2.27
N SER A 31 9.30 -13.86 1.11
CA SER A 31 9.09 -14.52 -0.17
C SER A 31 10.40 -14.60 -0.97
N PRO A 32 11.15 -15.73 -0.91
CA PRO A 32 12.34 -15.88 -1.73
C PRO A 32 11.94 -15.95 -3.20
N MET A 33 12.45 -15.02 -4.02
CA MET A 33 12.22 -14.96 -5.47
C MET A 33 10.73 -14.85 -5.87
N GLY A 34 9.88 -14.29 -5.01
CA GLY A 34 8.45 -14.17 -5.25
C GLY A 34 7.69 -15.50 -5.19
N MET A 35 8.27 -16.51 -4.54
CA MET A 35 7.59 -17.78 -4.26
C MET A 35 7.02 -17.78 -2.85
N CYS A 36 5.77 -18.23 -2.73
CA CYS A 36 5.09 -18.41 -1.46
C CYS A 36 4.47 -19.80 -1.36
N PRO A 37 4.37 -20.38 -0.14
CA PRO A 37 3.73 -21.67 0.06
C PRO A 37 2.26 -21.64 -0.39
N LEU A 38 1.71 -22.81 -0.73
CA LEU A 38 0.32 -22.95 -1.18
C LEU A 38 -0.66 -22.33 -0.17
N GLY A 39 -1.60 -21.54 -0.68
CA GLY A 39 -2.57 -20.78 0.14
C GLY A 39 -2.01 -19.47 0.72
N SER A 40 -0.86 -19.01 0.24
CA SER A 40 -0.29 -17.70 0.58
C SER A 40 0.28 -17.00 -0.66
N TYR A 41 0.35 -15.67 -0.61
CA TYR A 41 0.82 -14.83 -1.71
C TYR A 41 1.83 -13.80 -1.24
N GLU A 42 2.67 -13.37 -2.18
CA GLU A 42 3.61 -12.28 -1.95
C GLU A 42 2.83 -10.96 -1.83
N VAL A 43 2.97 -10.31 -0.68
CA VAL A 43 2.53 -8.93 -0.46
C VAL A 43 3.69 -7.97 -0.68
N ILE A 44 3.37 -6.68 -0.80
CA ILE A 44 4.28 -5.60 -1.22
C ILE A 44 5.61 -5.53 -0.45
N ASN A 45 5.63 -5.94 0.82
CA ASN A 45 6.83 -6.00 1.65
C ASN A 45 7.70 -7.26 1.43
N GLN A 46 7.53 -7.95 0.31
CA GLN A 46 8.23 -9.20 -0.03
C GLN A 46 8.02 -10.29 1.02
N MET A 47 6.86 -10.30 1.68
CA MET A 47 6.46 -11.33 2.63
C MET A 47 5.37 -12.21 2.03
N CYS A 48 5.38 -13.48 2.41
CA CYS A 48 4.27 -14.39 2.14
C CYS A 48 3.19 -14.20 3.18
N CYS A 49 1.98 -13.87 2.70
CA CYS A 49 0.80 -13.69 3.51
C CYS A 49 -0.27 -14.72 3.13
N LYS A 50 -0.90 -15.34 4.13
CA LYS A 50 -2.03 -16.22 3.91
C LYS A 50 -3.14 -15.49 3.14
N GLU A 51 -3.70 -16.13 2.11
CA GLU A 51 -4.74 -15.53 1.25
C GLU A 51 -5.88 -14.91 2.04
N SER A 52 -6.40 -15.65 3.02
CA SER A 52 -7.52 -15.25 3.88
C SER A 52 -7.22 -14.05 4.80
N LYS A 53 -5.97 -13.60 4.83
CA LYS A 53 -5.44 -12.53 5.69
C LYS A 53 -4.89 -11.35 4.88
N ILE A 54 -5.04 -11.38 3.55
CA ILE A 54 -4.67 -10.26 2.68
C ILE A 54 -5.84 -9.27 2.65
N ARG A 55 -5.55 -8.00 2.90
CA ARG A 55 -6.52 -6.90 2.78
C ARG A 55 -6.03 -5.83 1.83
N GLN A 56 -6.94 -5.30 1.02
CA GLN A 56 -6.71 -4.07 0.25
C GLN A 56 -7.05 -2.87 1.13
N VAL A 57 -6.11 -1.94 1.22
CA VAL A 57 -6.27 -0.68 1.96
C VAL A 57 -5.83 0.49 1.08
N ALA A 58 -6.26 1.69 1.44
CA ALA A 58 -5.81 2.91 0.76
C ALA A 58 -4.28 2.99 0.80
N CYS A 59 -3.68 3.34 -0.34
CA CYS A 59 -2.27 3.61 -0.41
C CYS A 59 -1.97 5.00 0.12
N GLU A 60 -1.71 5.05 1.42
CA GLU A 60 -1.28 6.24 2.10
C GLU A 60 -0.06 5.93 2.96
N ASP A 61 0.73 6.96 3.23
CA ASP A 61 1.76 6.89 4.26
C ASP A 61 1.06 6.70 5.61
N GLN A 62 1.72 6.00 6.52
CA GLN A 62 1.17 5.83 7.86
C GLN A 62 1.08 7.19 8.55
N LEU A 63 -0.05 7.44 9.21
CA LEU A 63 -0.27 8.64 10.00
C LEU A 63 -0.19 8.28 11.49
N ASP A 64 0.26 9.24 12.30
CA ASP A 64 0.19 9.14 13.76
C ASP A 64 -1.23 9.44 14.26
N SER A 65 -1.44 9.35 15.58
CA SER A 65 -2.72 9.65 16.22
C SER A 65 -3.21 11.09 16.02
N ASN A 66 -2.35 11.99 15.55
CA ASN A 66 -2.66 13.39 15.26
C ASN A 66 -2.87 13.65 13.74
N GLY A 67 -2.82 12.60 12.91
CA GLY A 67 -2.96 12.71 11.46
C GLY A 67 -1.70 13.21 10.75
N LYS A 68 -0.53 13.23 11.40
CA LYS A 68 0.74 13.62 10.79
C LYS A 68 1.42 12.40 10.17
N SER A 69 1.99 12.58 8.97
CA SER A 69 2.77 11.51 8.32
C SER A 69 3.91 11.04 9.22
N MET A 70 3.95 9.74 9.45
CA MET A 70 5.02 9.04 10.18
C MET A 70 6.17 8.67 9.25
N CYS A 71 6.04 8.85 7.94
CA CYS A 71 7.14 8.64 7.02
C CYS A 71 8.27 9.66 7.26
N PRO A 72 9.46 9.23 7.73
CA PRO A 72 10.56 10.16 7.96
C PRO A 72 11.35 10.44 6.68
N LEU A 73 11.05 9.72 5.60
CA LEU A 73 11.79 9.80 4.35
C LEU A 73 11.18 10.82 3.40
N SER A 74 12.04 11.46 2.63
CA SER A 74 11.62 12.03 1.34
C SER A 74 11.65 10.94 0.28
N ARG A 75 11.01 11.18 -0.87
CA ARG A 75 11.10 10.29 -2.04
C ARG A 75 12.54 9.93 -2.41
N LEU A 76 13.48 10.87 -2.26
CA LEU A 76 14.91 10.62 -2.50
C LEU A 76 15.53 9.68 -1.44
N GLY A 77 15.04 9.75 -0.20
CA GLY A 77 15.46 8.90 0.92
C GLY A 77 15.08 7.43 0.74
N CYS A 78 13.93 7.16 0.12
CA CYS A 78 13.47 5.79 -0.19
C CYS A 78 14.46 5.03 -1.08
N TYR A 79 15.00 5.68 -2.12
CA TYR A 79 15.99 5.06 -3.02
C TYR A 79 17.31 4.72 -2.32
N ARG A 80 17.59 5.33 -1.17
CA ARG A 80 18.82 5.14 -0.40
C ARG A 80 18.68 4.11 0.72
N LYS A 81 17.51 3.49 0.88
CA LYS A 81 17.21 2.49 1.92
C LYS A 81 17.55 2.97 3.34
N LEU A 82 17.24 4.23 3.65
CA LEU A 82 17.71 4.89 4.87
C LEU A 82 17.07 4.34 6.16
N LEU A 83 15.92 3.66 6.06
CA LEU A 83 15.28 3.00 7.21
C LEU A 83 15.85 1.60 7.49
N GLY A 84 16.74 1.09 6.64
CA GLY A 84 17.40 -0.22 6.85
C GLY A 84 16.49 -1.45 6.70
N SER A 85 15.16 -1.28 6.77
CA SER A 85 14.15 -2.31 6.59
C SER A 85 13.16 -1.93 5.50
N LEU A 86 13.07 -2.75 4.44
CA LEU A 86 12.08 -2.58 3.38
C LEU A 86 10.65 -2.68 3.93
N LYS A 87 10.42 -3.50 4.96
CA LYS A 87 9.12 -3.63 5.62
C LYS A 87 8.69 -2.30 6.26
N GLU A 88 9.58 -1.66 7.01
CA GLU A 88 9.28 -0.37 7.65
C GLU A 88 9.08 0.75 6.62
N GLU A 89 9.88 0.78 5.56
CA GLU A 89 9.68 1.75 4.47
C GLU A 89 8.31 1.60 3.81
N ILE A 90 7.89 0.36 3.57
CA ILE A 90 6.60 0.09 2.96
C ILE A 90 5.45 0.37 3.92
N GLU A 91 5.60 0.11 5.21
CA GLU A 91 4.55 0.40 6.19
C GLU A 91 4.37 1.91 6.40
N LEU A 92 5.47 2.63 6.61
CA LEU A 92 5.46 4.06 6.95
C LEU A 92 5.31 4.95 5.72
N CYS A 93 5.98 4.61 4.62
CA CYS A 93 6.23 5.51 3.49
C CYS A 93 5.66 4.99 2.16
N THR A 94 4.61 4.16 2.18
CA THR A 94 4.12 3.49 0.95
C THR A 94 3.85 4.46 -0.20
N LYS A 95 3.26 5.62 0.09
CA LYS A 95 2.89 6.63 -0.90
C LYS A 95 4.09 7.49 -1.26
N THR A 96 4.85 7.96 -0.27
CA THR A 96 6.05 8.79 -0.49
C THR A 96 7.12 8.07 -1.31
N CYS A 97 7.28 6.76 -1.08
CA CYS A 97 8.21 5.92 -1.84
C CYS A 97 7.61 5.32 -3.12
N GLU A 98 6.37 5.68 -3.48
CA GLU A 98 5.67 5.19 -4.68
C GLU A 98 5.64 3.68 -4.82
N TYR A 99 5.49 2.97 -3.71
CA TYR A 99 5.32 1.52 -3.74
C TYR A 99 3.95 1.12 -4.32
N CYS A 100 3.02 2.07 -4.50
CA CYS A 100 1.72 1.86 -5.13
C CYS A 100 1.69 2.29 -6.60
N PRO A 101 0.92 1.62 -7.48
CA PRO A 101 0.00 0.50 -7.24
C PRO A 101 0.69 -0.85 -7.45
N MET A 102 0.75 -1.69 -6.41
CA MET A 102 1.11 -3.11 -6.55
C MET A 102 0.01 -3.95 -5.92
N PRO A 103 -0.90 -4.55 -6.72
CA PRO A 103 -1.76 -5.61 -6.22
C PRO A 103 -0.90 -6.84 -5.83
N PRO A 104 -1.43 -7.76 -5.03
CA PRO A 104 -0.76 -9.03 -4.76
C PRO A 104 -0.45 -9.71 -6.09
N ARG A 105 0.72 -10.33 -6.18
CA ARG A 105 0.99 -11.24 -7.28
C ARG A 105 0.27 -12.55 -6.99
N PHE A 106 -1.01 -12.61 -7.37
CA PHE A 106 -1.75 -13.86 -7.49
C PHE A 106 -1.14 -14.59 -8.69
N ARG A 107 -0.35 -15.63 -8.44
CA ARG A 107 0.25 -16.45 -9.49
C ARG A 107 -0.48 -17.78 -9.61
#